data_AF-A0AAW2QZI0-F1
#
_entry.id   AF-A0AAW2QZI0-F1
#
_cell.length_a   1.000
_cell.length_b   1.000
_cell.length_c   1.000
_cell.angle_alpha   90.00
_cell.angle_beta   90.00
_cell.angle_gamma   90.00
#
_symmetry.space_group_name_H-M   'P 1'
#
loop_
_entity.id
_entity.type
_entity.pdbx_description
1 polymer ?
#
loop_
_entity_poly.entity_id
_entity_poly.type
_entity_poly.pdbx_seq_one_letter_code
_entity_poly.pdbx_strand_id
1 'polypeptide(L)' 'MAPTSDDKSMIWQRLQQYSQFPDFNNYLAFIFAHAEGISVEVRQAAGLLLKNNIRSALKTTPPANQQYIKSELLP' A
#
# COMPACT_ATOMS: atom_id res chain seq x y z
N MET A 1 -15.76 6.92 -17.14
CA MET A 1 -16.69 6.01 -16.43
C MET A 1 -15.98 5.44 -15.21
N ALA A 2 -16.61 5.45 -14.05
CA ALA A 2 -16.09 4.76 -12.87
C ALA A 2 -16.25 3.23 -13.05
N PRO A 3 -15.35 2.40 -12.48
CA PRO A 3 -15.42 0.94 -12.60
C PRO A 3 -16.74 0.38 -12.04
N THR A 4 -17.23 -0.70 -12.66
CA THR A 4 -18.43 -1.43 -12.21
C THR A 4 -18.16 -2.14 -10.88
N SER A 5 -19.20 -2.64 -10.20
CA SER A 5 -19.05 -3.38 -8.94
C SER A 5 -18.22 -4.65 -9.11
N ASP A 6 -18.33 -5.33 -10.26
CA ASP A 6 -17.54 -6.52 -10.58
C ASP A 6 -16.06 -6.15 -10.79
N ASP A 7 -15.79 -5.05 -11.51
CA ASP A 7 -14.43 -4.53 -11.70
C ASP A 7 -13.77 -4.20 -10.35
N LYS A 8 -14.52 -3.57 -9.44
CA LYS A 8 -14.01 -3.24 -8.09
C LYS A 8 -13.64 -4.50 -7.32
N SER A 9 -14.45 -5.54 -7.40
CA SER A 9 -14.19 -6.81 -6.70
C SER A 9 -12.92 -7.49 -7.22
N MET A 10 -12.71 -7.49 -8.54
CA MET A 10 -11.49 -8.01 -9.16
C MET A 10 -10.25 -7.19 -8.79
N ILE A 11 -10.36 -5.85 -8.78
CA ILE A 11 -9.28 -4.96 -8.34
C ILE A 11 -8.91 -5.25 -6.89
N TRP A 12 -9.90 -5.40 -6.01
CA TRP A 12 -9.67 -5.73 -4.60
C TRP A 12 -8.97 -7.08 -4.43
N GLN A 13 -9.39 -8.13 -5.14
CA GLN A 13 -8.70 -9.42 -5.11
C GLN A 13 -7.24 -9.30 -5.52
N ARG A 14 -6.94 -8.55 -6.59
CA ARG A 14 -5.55 -8.32 -7.01
C ARG A 14 -4.73 -7.59 -5.94
N LEU A 15 -5.29 -6.55 -5.33
CA LEU A 15 -4.61 -5.82 -4.25
C LEU A 15 -4.31 -6.74 -3.05
N GLN A 16 -5.20 -7.68 -2.73
CA GLN A 16 -4.97 -8.69 -1.68
C GLN A 16 -3.92 -9.73 -2.07
N GLN A 17 -3.83 -10.10 -3.34
CA GLN A 17 -2.73 -10.95 -3.82
C GLN A 17 -1.39 -10.20 -3.72
N TYR A 18 -1.36 -8.92 -4.11
CA TYR A 18 -0.15 -8.11 -4.04
C TYR A 18 0.33 -7.83 -2.62
N SER A 19 -0.57 -7.77 -1.62
CA SER A 19 -0.20 -7.55 -0.22
C SER A 19 0.69 -8.65 0.37
N GLN A 20 0.75 -9.83 -0.28
CA GLN A 20 1.65 -10.92 0.10
C GLN A 20 3.12 -10.63 -0.26
N PHE A 21 3.39 -9.68 -1.16
CA PHE A 21 4.74 -9.29 -1.54
C PHE A 21 5.20 -8.11 -0.67
N PRO A 22 6.29 -8.25 0.13
CA PRO A 22 6.77 -7.19 1.00
C PRO A 22 7.06 -5.87 0.27
N ASP A 23 7.60 -5.93 -0.94
CA ASP A 23 7.92 -4.75 -1.75
C ASP A 23 6.69 -3.98 -2.21
N PHE A 24 5.52 -4.63 -2.29
CA PHE A 24 4.29 -3.91 -2.55
C PHE A 24 3.99 -2.91 -1.43
N ASN A 25 4.25 -3.27 -0.18
CA ASN A 25 4.08 -2.35 0.95
C ASN A 25 5.11 -1.21 0.93
N ASN A 26 6.34 -1.46 0.48
CA ASN A 26 7.32 -0.39 0.23
C ASN A 26 6.78 0.59 -0.83
N TYR A 27 6.23 0.09 -1.93
CA TYR A 27 5.69 0.92 -2.98
C TYR A 27 4.49 1.76 -2.52
N LEU A 28 3.61 1.20 -1.68
CA LEU A 28 2.52 1.96 -1.07
C LEU A 28 3.04 3.06 -0.13
N ALA A 29 4.13 2.81 0.61
CA ALA A 29 4.77 3.81 1.45
C ALA A 29 5.34 4.96 0.61
N PHE A 30 6.05 4.63 -0.48
CA PHE A 30 6.54 5.60 -1.45
C PHE A 30 5.41 6.45 -2.05
N ILE A 31 4.30 5.83 -2.49
CA ILE A 31 3.15 6.59 -3.03
C ILE A 31 2.59 7.55 -1.99
N PHE A 32 2.46 7.10 -0.75
CA PHE A 32 1.90 7.93 0.31
C PHE A 32 2.82 9.11 0.70
N ALA A 33 4.13 8.88 0.80
CA ALA A 33 5.09 9.87 1.30
C ALA A 33 5.71 10.76 0.22
N HIS A 34 5.98 10.21 -0.97
CA HIS A 34 6.89 10.83 -1.95
C HIS A 34 6.33 10.97 -3.37
N ALA A 35 5.18 10.37 -3.71
CA ALA A 35 4.65 10.48 -5.07
C ALA A 35 4.06 11.88 -5.36
N GLU A 36 4.94 12.79 -5.75
CA GLU A 36 4.58 14.11 -6.28
C GLU A 36 3.81 13.98 -7.60
N GLY A 37 2.85 14.88 -7.83
CA GLY A 37 2.00 14.85 -9.03
C GLY A 37 0.87 13.81 -9.00
N ILE A 38 0.83 12.92 -8.01
CA ILE A 38 -0.29 12.00 -7.79
C ILE A 38 -1.38 12.68 -6.96
N SER A 39 -2.65 12.39 -7.29
CA SER A 39 -3.79 12.99 -6.60
C SER A 39 -3.80 12.63 -5.11
N VAL A 40 -4.33 13.55 -4.29
CA VAL A 40 -4.42 13.34 -2.84
C VAL A 40 -5.25 12.11 -2.52
N GLU A 41 -6.33 11.83 -3.27
CA GLU A 41 -7.17 10.65 -3.02
C GLU A 41 -6.38 9.35 -3.23
N VAL A 42 -5.55 9.28 -4.26
CA VAL A 42 -4.72 8.09 -4.54
C VAL A 42 -3.67 7.89 -3.45
N ARG A 43 -3.01 8.96 -3.00
CA ARG A 43 -2.04 8.88 -1.89
C ARG A 43 -2.72 8.42 -0.60
N GLN A 44 -3.88 8.97 -0.26
CA GLN A 44 -4.65 8.56 0.91
C GLN A 44 -5.10 7.09 0.83
N ALA A 45 -5.56 6.63 -0.34
CA ALA A 45 -5.92 5.24 -0.55
C ALA A 45 -4.72 4.30 -0.37
N ALA A 46 -3.54 4.69 -0.87
CA ALA A 46 -2.30 3.93 -0.68
C ALA A 46 -1.92 3.83 0.81
N GLY A 47 -1.96 4.93 1.55
CA GLY A 47 -1.68 4.95 2.98
C GLY A 47 -2.67 4.10 3.80
N LEU A 48 -3.97 4.15 3.47
CA LEU A 48 -4.98 3.32 4.12
C LEU A 48 -4.78 1.82 3.84
N LEU A 49 -4.47 1.46 2.60
CA LEU A 49 -4.17 0.08 2.23
C LEU A 49 -2.90 -0.43 2.92
N LEU A 50 -1.84 0.37 2.93
CA LEU A 50 -0.59 0.08 3.62
C LEU A 50 -0.83 -0.21 5.11
N LYS A 51 -1.58 0.67 5.79
CA LYS A 51 -1.92 0.50 7.20
C LYS A 51 -2.61 -0.85 7.45
N ASN A 52 -3.56 -1.22 6.59
CA ASN A 52 -4.27 -2.49 6.71
C ASN A 52 -3.34 -3.69 6.51
N ASN A 53 -2.44 -3.63 5.52
CA ASN A 53 -1.49 -4.69 5.22
C ASN A 53 -0.50 -4.90 6.38
N ILE A 54 0.10 -3.82 6.89
CA ILE A 54 1.05 -3.88 8.00
C ILE A 54 0.38 -4.42 9.27
N ARG A 55 -0.85 -3.99 9.57
CA ARG A 55 -1.59 -4.50 10.74
C ARG A 55 -1.75 -6.02 10.69
N SER A 56 -1.91 -6.60 9.51
CA SER A 56 -2.05 -8.04 9.31
C SER A 56 -0.69 -8.78 9.29
N ALA A 57 0.34 -8.17 8.70
CA ALA A 57 1.57 -8.87 8.30
C ALA A 57 2.87 -8.30 8.89
N LEU A 58 2.84 -7.36 9.85
CA LEU A 58 4.05 -6.73 10.38
C LEU A 58 5.07 -7.76 10.90
N LYS A 59 4.61 -8.79 11.61
CA LYS A 59 5.48 -9.82 12.21
C LYS A 59 6.18 -10.70 11.17
N THR A 60 5.57 -10.89 9.99
CA THR A 60 6.10 -11.73 8.90
C THR A 60 6.81 -10.91 7.83
N THR A 61 6.69 -9.59 7.86
CA THR A 61 7.37 -8.68 6.93
C THR A 61 8.88 -8.71 7.21
N PRO A 62 9.74 -8.88 6.21
CA PRO A 62 11.18 -8.86 6.38
C PRO A 62 11.67 -7.56 7.04
N PRO A 63 12.71 -7.60 7.90
CA PRO A 63 13.20 -6.42 8.62
C PRO A 63 13.58 -5.24 7.70
N ALA A 64 14.16 -5.51 6.53
CA ALA A 64 14.52 -4.49 5.56
C ALA A 64 13.31 -3.68 5.06
N ASN A 65 12.20 -4.36 4.75
CA ASN A 65 10.94 -3.71 4.35
C ASN A 65 10.33 -2.93 5.51
N GLN A 66 10.37 -3.46 6.74
CA GLN A 66 9.90 -2.72 7.91
C GLN A 66 10.72 -1.44 8.14
N GLN A 67 12.03 -1.51 7.96
CA GLN A 67 12.92 -0.36 8.12
C GLN A 67 12.69 0.67 7.04
N TYR A 68 12.55 0.25 5.78
CA TYR A 68 12.21 1.14 4.67
C TYR A 68 10.89 1.86 4.94
N ILE A 69 9.82 1.13 5.24
CA ILE A 69 8.51 1.74 5.53
C ILE A 69 8.61 2.74 6.70
N LYS A 70 9.41 2.44 7.73
CA LYS A 70 9.64 3.38 8.84
C LYS A 70 10.39 4.64 8.39
N SER A 71 11.42 4.52 7.55
CA SER A 71 12.20 5.67 7.07
C SER A 71 11.39 6.60 6.16
N GLU A 72 10.45 6.06 5.38
CA GLU A 72 9.60 6.89 4.53
C GLU A 72 8.49 7.61 5.33
N LEU A 73 8.06 7.06 6.47
CA LEU A 73 6.85 7.51 7.18
C LEU A 73 7.10 8.26 8.48
N LEU A 74 8.29 8.12 9.08
CA LEU A 74 8.65 8.73 10.35
C LEU A 74 9.76 9.76 10.13
N PRO A 75 9.67 10.96 10.75
CA PRO A 75 10.75 11.94 10.75
C PRO A 75 11.93 11.52 11.62
#